data_AF-A0A182MWT2-F1
#
_entry.id   AF-A0A182MWT2-F1
#
_cell.length_a   1.000
_cell.length_b   1.000
_cell.length_c   1.000
_cell.angle_alpha   90.00
_cell.angle_beta   90.00
_cell.angle_gamma   90.00
#
_symmetry.space_group_name_H-M   'P 1'
#
loop_
_entity.id
_entity.type
_entity.pdbx_description
1 polymer ?
#
loop_
_entity_poly.entity_id
_entity_poly.type
_entity_poly.pdbx_seq_one_letter_code
_entity_poly.pdbx_strand_id
1 'polypeptide(L)'
;MDHWVGKVAIVTGASSGIGATAVQALARAGMIVAGLARRIERVEELKKHLPPEAANRVHAFRCDVTSEESIVNTFRTVDRQLGGVDVLINNAGVSKQSCTLLTPGNGEDLRTVMDTNVMGLVLCSREAFQSMKRRQVDGHIVNVNSILGHKYVAFPNLNIYGASKYAVTAITETLRNDLRNEGTKVKVTSISPGIVRTEMVPEGKQFESTPMLEADDIVGAILYALGTPPHVQVHEDAAVPLLPQAAPPAYPAAPMVMGPPGYMPVPQNGMPIMTQPGMPMQPVLGQQQVASWMPMPQGIPNCPPGLEYLTAVDQLLVHQEVELLEAFTGFETANKYTVKNTFGQKVYWAVEDTSCCNRMCCGPDRAFEMKILDNYQNEVLHLHRDLRCKSCCFPCCLQKLEVSAPPGNVIGTVVQKWSLCRPVFDIRDRNNETVLTIRGPVCQCGLCGDIKFAVFTKDGTEVGKVTKQWSGFVQEHFTDADNFGINFPMDLDVRVKATMLGALFLIDYMYFETGDNKKIRR
;
A
#
# COMPACT_ATOMS: atom_id res chain seq x y z
N MET A 1 -20.95 -27.65 4.54
CA MET A 1 -20.89 -27.53 6.02
C MET A 1 -21.59 -28.69 6.73
N ASP A 2 -22.54 -29.39 6.11
CA ASP A 2 -23.39 -30.41 6.75
C ASP A 2 -22.63 -31.49 7.55
N HIS A 3 -21.45 -31.92 7.09
CA HIS A 3 -20.62 -32.91 7.79
C HIS A 3 -20.05 -32.43 9.13
N TRP A 4 -20.09 -31.12 9.40
CA TRP A 4 -19.69 -30.50 10.65
C TRP A 4 -20.84 -30.29 11.64
N VAL A 5 -22.09 -30.54 11.27
CA VAL A 5 -23.24 -30.38 12.17
C VAL A 5 -23.06 -31.26 13.41
N GLY A 6 -23.19 -30.66 14.60
CA GLY A 6 -22.98 -31.33 15.88
C GLY A 6 -21.51 -31.61 16.24
N LYS A 7 -20.56 -31.26 15.37
CA LYS A 7 -19.12 -31.33 15.66
C LYS A 7 -18.65 -30.10 16.42
N VAL A 8 -17.53 -30.23 17.13
CA VAL A 8 -17.01 -29.18 18.00
C VAL A 8 -15.94 -28.34 17.29
N ALA A 9 -16.17 -27.03 17.23
CA ALA A 9 -15.18 -26.04 16.81
C ALA A 9 -14.67 -25.22 18.00
N ILE A 10 -13.35 -25.07 18.13
CA ILE A 10 -12.73 -24.07 19.00
C ILE A 10 -12.40 -22.83 18.16
N VAL A 11 -12.69 -21.64 18.69
CA VAL A 11 -12.27 -20.36 18.10
C VAL A 11 -11.47 -19.57 19.14
N THR A 12 -10.20 -19.32 18.88
CA THR A 12 -9.37 -18.47 19.74
C THR A 12 -9.56 -16.98 19.42
N GLY A 13 -9.52 -16.11 20.42
CA GLY A 13 -9.76 -14.67 20.21
C GLY A 13 -11.23 -14.37 19.89
N ALA A 14 -12.15 -15.13 20.48
CA ALA A 14 -13.58 -15.11 20.19
C ALA A 14 -14.33 -13.84 20.64
N SER A 15 -13.69 -12.93 21.38
CA SER A 15 -14.38 -11.77 21.99
C SER A 15 -14.74 -10.64 21.02
N SER A 16 -14.13 -10.60 19.83
CA SER A 16 -14.23 -9.46 18.91
C SER A 16 -13.80 -9.81 17.48
N GLY A 17 -14.11 -8.92 16.53
CA GLY A 17 -13.63 -8.99 15.14
C GLY A 17 -13.95 -10.31 14.43
N ILE A 18 -12.97 -10.84 13.70
CA ILE A 18 -13.09 -12.09 12.93
C ILE A 18 -13.49 -13.27 13.83
N GLY A 19 -12.90 -13.38 15.03
CA GLY A 19 -13.19 -14.47 15.96
C GLY A 19 -14.65 -14.48 16.44
N ALA A 20 -15.19 -13.32 16.81
CA ALA A 20 -16.59 -13.21 17.20
C ALA A 20 -17.55 -13.59 16.06
N THR A 21 -17.24 -13.11 14.86
CA THR A 21 -18.01 -13.39 13.64
C THR A 21 -17.96 -14.88 13.29
N ALA A 22 -16.79 -15.51 13.42
CA ALA A 22 -16.60 -16.94 13.21
C ALA A 22 -17.43 -17.77 14.20
N VAL A 23 -17.47 -17.38 15.48
CA VAL A 23 -18.30 -18.06 16.48
C VAL A 23 -19.77 -18.08 16.06
N GLN A 24 -20.29 -16.93 15.65
CA GLN A 24 -21.69 -16.79 15.24
C GLN A 24 -21.98 -17.61 13.98
N ALA A 25 -21.10 -17.55 12.98
CA ALA A 25 -21.28 -18.26 11.72
C ALA A 25 -21.21 -19.79 11.87
N LEU A 26 -20.25 -20.30 12.64
CA LEU A 26 -20.11 -21.75 12.90
C LEU A 26 -21.31 -22.29 13.70
N ALA A 27 -21.80 -21.54 14.68
CA ALA A 27 -22.99 -21.91 15.45
C ALA A 27 -24.26 -21.94 14.58
N ARG A 28 -24.42 -20.95 13.67
CA ARG A 28 -25.49 -20.95 12.65
C ARG A 28 -25.37 -22.13 11.69
N ALA A 29 -24.15 -22.54 11.35
CA ALA A 29 -23.88 -23.70 10.52
C ALA A 29 -24.09 -25.05 11.23
N GLY A 30 -24.52 -25.05 12.50
CA GLY A 30 -24.87 -26.28 13.22
C GLY A 30 -23.76 -26.88 14.08
N MET A 31 -22.58 -26.24 14.14
CA MET A 31 -21.48 -26.69 15.00
C MET A 31 -21.71 -26.30 16.46
N ILE A 32 -21.15 -27.09 17.38
CA ILE A 32 -20.97 -26.71 18.78
C ILE A 32 -19.68 -25.88 18.85
N VAL A 33 -19.75 -24.66 19.37
CA VAL A 33 -18.63 -23.71 19.33
C VAL A 33 -18.14 -23.38 20.73
N ALA A 34 -16.88 -23.72 21.00
CA ALA A 34 -16.14 -23.25 22.16
C ALA A 34 -15.39 -21.96 21.81
N GLY A 35 -15.91 -20.82 22.27
CA GLY A 35 -15.29 -19.51 22.08
C GLY A 35 -14.29 -19.21 23.21
N LEU A 36 -13.00 -19.15 22.86
CA LEU A 36 -11.91 -18.91 23.81
C LEU A 36 -11.50 -17.44 23.81
N ALA A 37 -11.58 -16.80 24.97
CA ALA A 37 -11.12 -15.42 25.16
C ALA A 37 -10.78 -15.14 26.63
N ARG A 38 -10.01 -14.07 26.89
CA ARG A 38 -9.79 -13.54 28.24
C ARG A 38 -11.04 -12.85 28.81
N ARG A 39 -11.79 -12.19 27.91
CA ARG A 39 -13.05 -11.47 28.15
C ARG A 39 -14.24 -12.36 27.79
N ILE A 40 -14.59 -13.29 28.68
CA ILE A 40 -15.62 -14.32 28.41
C ILE A 40 -17.01 -13.73 28.25
N GLU A 41 -17.29 -12.65 28.97
CA GLU A 41 -18.54 -11.90 28.95
C GLU A 41 -18.90 -11.42 27.54
N ARG A 42 -17.90 -11.04 26.74
CA ARG A 42 -18.11 -10.63 25.34
C ARG A 42 -18.51 -11.81 24.45
N VAL A 43 -18.02 -13.02 24.74
CA VAL A 43 -18.38 -14.24 24.00
C VAL A 43 -19.81 -14.65 24.36
N GLU A 44 -20.18 -14.57 25.64
CA GLU A 44 -21.54 -14.82 26.10
C GLU A 44 -22.55 -13.82 25.50
N GLU A 45 -22.14 -12.55 25.34
CA GLU A 45 -22.98 -11.54 24.69
C GLU A 45 -23.30 -11.85 23.23
N LEU A 46 -22.42 -12.55 22.49
CA LEU A 46 -22.66 -12.94 21.10
C LEU A 46 -23.94 -13.78 20.94
N LYS A 47 -24.33 -14.53 21.98
CA LYS A 47 -25.54 -15.36 21.99
C LYS A 47 -26.81 -14.54 21.77
N LYS A 48 -26.84 -13.28 22.23
CA LYS A 48 -28.00 -12.38 22.08
C LYS A 48 -28.32 -12.07 20.61
N HIS A 49 -27.33 -12.21 19.74
CA HIS A 49 -27.44 -11.93 18.31
C HIS A 49 -27.69 -13.19 17.46
N LEU A 50 -27.92 -14.35 18.11
CA LEU A 50 -28.12 -15.64 17.46
C LEU A 50 -29.56 -16.14 17.67
N PRO A 51 -30.12 -16.89 16.71
CA PRO A 51 -31.33 -17.68 16.95
C PRO A 51 -31.13 -18.64 18.14
N PRO A 52 -32.19 -18.98 18.90
CA PRO A 52 -32.07 -19.79 20.12
C PRO A 52 -31.28 -21.09 19.94
N GLU A 53 -31.53 -21.82 18.85
CA GLU A 53 -30.83 -23.07 18.52
C GLU A 53 -29.32 -22.87 18.30
N ALA A 54 -28.92 -21.77 17.65
CA ALA A 54 -27.51 -21.45 17.45
C ALA A 54 -26.88 -20.90 18.74
N ALA A 55 -27.61 -20.10 19.52
CA ALA A 55 -27.13 -19.58 20.80
C ALA A 55 -26.79 -20.71 21.79
N ASN A 56 -27.60 -21.77 21.84
CA ASN A 56 -27.37 -22.95 22.69
C ASN A 56 -26.11 -23.74 22.33
N ARG A 57 -25.57 -23.55 21.12
CA ARG A 57 -24.34 -24.21 20.67
C ARG A 57 -23.07 -23.42 21.03
N VAL A 58 -23.19 -22.19 21.52
CA VAL A 58 -22.03 -21.36 21.88
C VAL A 58 -21.70 -21.55 23.36
N HIS A 59 -20.43 -21.83 23.65
CA HIS A 59 -19.91 -22.01 25.01
C HIS A 59 -18.67 -21.13 25.19
N ALA A 60 -18.70 -20.20 26.14
CA ALA A 60 -17.53 -19.35 26.42
C ALA A 60 -16.56 -20.04 27.39
N PHE A 61 -15.27 -20.01 27.05
CA PHE A 61 -14.21 -20.49 27.92
C PHE A 61 -13.16 -19.40 28.15
N ARG A 62 -12.79 -19.20 29.41
CA ARG A 62 -11.71 -18.27 29.76
C ARG A 62 -10.38 -18.91 29.42
N CYS A 63 -9.68 -18.36 28.45
CA CYS A 63 -8.37 -18.84 28.04
C CYS A 63 -7.45 -17.67 27.70
N ASP A 64 -6.25 -17.69 28.28
CA ASP A 64 -5.14 -16.85 27.83
C ASP A 64 -4.20 -17.70 26.97
N VAL A 65 -4.16 -17.43 25.66
CA VAL A 65 -3.34 -18.19 24.72
C VAL A 65 -1.84 -17.94 24.87
N THR A 66 -1.43 -16.98 25.71
CA THR A 66 -0.02 -16.79 26.07
C THR A 66 0.43 -17.74 27.20
N SER A 67 -0.50 -18.47 27.83
CA SER A 67 -0.23 -19.40 28.92
C SER A 67 -0.51 -20.84 28.49
N GLU A 68 0.53 -21.67 28.41
CA GLU A 68 0.38 -23.08 28.08
C GLU A 68 -0.53 -23.83 29.07
N GLU A 69 -0.42 -23.53 30.37
CA GLU A 69 -1.29 -24.10 31.40
C GLU A 69 -2.76 -23.74 31.15
N SER A 70 -3.04 -22.47 30.81
CA SER A 70 -4.40 -22.03 30.48
C SER A 70 -4.96 -22.76 29.26
N ILE A 71 -4.15 -22.94 28.22
CA ILE A 71 -4.53 -23.69 27.01
C ILE A 71 -4.85 -25.14 27.37
N VAL A 72 -3.91 -25.86 27.99
CA VAL A 72 -4.06 -27.28 28.32
C VAL A 72 -5.29 -27.53 29.21
N ASN A 73 -5.50 -26.69 30.23
CA ASN A 73 -6.66 -26.81 31.12
C ASN A 73 -7.98 -26.51 30.40
N THR A 74 -7.99 -25.55 29.48
CA THR A 74 -9.18 -25.23 28.68
C THR A 74 -9.53 -26.35 27.72
N PHE A 75 -8.56 -26.86 26.97
CA PHE A 75 -8.76 -27.99 26.04
C PHE A 75 -9.23 -29.25 26.75
N ARG A 76 -8.67 -29.56 27.94
CA ARG A 76 -9.17 -30.66 28.78
C ARG A 76 -10.63 -30.46 29.20
N THR A 77 -11.01 -29.22 29.49
CA THR A 77 -12.39 -28.88 29.86
C THR A 77 -13.34 -29.03 28.67
N VAL A 78 -12.93 -28.60 27.48
CA VAL A 78 -13.68 -28.78 26.22
C VAL A 78 -13.84 -30.27 25.91
N ASP A 79 -12.78 -31.06 26.00
CA ASP A 79 -12.84 -32.52 25.81
C ASP A 79 -13.88 -33.15 26.75
N ARG A 80 -13.90 -32.75 28.03
CA ARG A 80 -14.83 -33.28 29.04
C ARG A 80 -16.28 -32.82 28.83
N GLN A 81 -16.49 -31.55 28.50
CA GLN A 81 -17.84 -30.96 28.46
C GLN A 81 -18.52 -31.09 27.10
N LEU A 82 -17.73 -31.05 26.01
CA LEU A 82 -18.24 -31.00 24.64
C LEU A 82 -17.83 -32.25 23.82
N GLY A 83 -17.00 -33.13 24.36
CA GLY A 83 -16.68 -34.43 23.75
C GLY A 83 -15.48 -34.43 22.80
N GLY A 84 -14.77 -33.30 22.68
CA GLY A 84 -13.54 -33.22 21.89
C GLY A 84 -13.45 -31.98 21.01
N VAL A 85 -12.42 -31.92 20.15
CA VAL A 85 -12.19 -30.82 19.20
C VAL A 85 -12.08 -31.36 17.77
N ASP A 86 -13.01 -31.02 16.89
CA ASP A 86 -13.01 -31.45 15.49
C ASP A 86 -12.49 -30.36 14.54
N VAL A 87 -12.70 -29.09 14.90
CA VAL A 87 -12.17 -27.93 14.17
C VAL A 87 -11.48 -26.95 15.15
N LEU A 88 -10.34 -26.41 14.76
CA LEU A 88 -9.68 -25.32 15.47
C LEU A 88 -9.52 -24.11 14.54
N ILE A 89 -10.02 -22.96 14.95
CA ILE A 89 -9.74 -21.66 14.32
C ILE A 89 -8.77 -20.90 15.22
N ASN A 90 -7.48 -20.92 14.85
CA ASN A 90 -6.45 -20.09 15.45
C ASN A 90 -6.57 -18.66 14.93
N ASN A 91 -7.44 -17.88 15.57
CA ASN A 91 -7.70 -16.48 15.20
C ASN A 91 -7.07 -15.47 16.18
N ALA A 92 -6.82 -15.84 17.43
CA ALA A 92 -6.21 -14.95 18.40
C ALA A 92 -4.90 -14.36 17.86
N GLY A 93 -4.84 -13.04 17.78
CA GLY A 93 -3.68 -12.31 17.34
C GLY A 93 -3.73 -10.86 17.79
N VAL A 94 -2.57 -10.25 17.93
CA VAL A 94 -2.41 -8.85 18.35
C VAL A 94 -1.32 -8.17 17.53
N SER A 95 -1.45 -6.85 17.39
CA SER A 95 -0.40 -5.96 16.90
C SER A 95 -0.18 -4.86 17.93
N LYS A 96 1.07 -4.45 18.14
CA LYS A 96 1.44 -3.39 19.07
C LYS A 96 1.98 -2.21 18.27
N GLN A 97 1.09 -1.29 17.94
CA GLN A 97 1.33 -0.19 16.99
C GLN A 97 1.89 1.09 17.61
N SER A 98 2.22 1.07 18.90
CA SER A 98 2.79 2.22 19.62
C SER A 98 4.32 2.21 19.68
N CYS A 99 4.98 1.19 19.13
CA CYS A 99 6.42 1.02 19.22
C CYS A 99 7.01 0.46 17.93
N THR A 100 8.29 0.74 17.69
CA THR A 100 9.11 0.08 16.66
C THR A 100 9.96 -1.00 17.31
N LEU A 101 10.69 -1.79 16.50
CA LEU A 101 11.66 -2.77 17.03
C LEU A 101 12.76 -2.12 17.88
N LEU A 102 13.08 -0.86 17.61
CA LEU A 102 14.18 -0.12 18.25
C LEU A 102 13.72 0.75 19.42
N THR A 103 12.42 0.80 19.72
CA THR A 103 11.87 1.58 20.83
C THR A 103 12.40 1.04 22.17
N PRO A 104 13.10 1.85 22.99
CA PRO A 104 13.58 1.39 24.30
C PRO A 104 12.45 0.91 25.21
N GLY A 105 12.66 -0.18 25.94
CA GLY A 105 11.71 -0.70 26.92
C GLY A 105 10.50 -1.47 26.34
N ASN A 106 10.42 -1.68 25.03
CA ASN A 106 9.29 -2.35 24.36
C ASN A 106 9.25 -3.89 24.50
N GLY A 107 10.16 -4.50 25.26
CA GLY A 107 10.38 -5.96 25.23
C GLY A 107 9.15 -6.80 25.59
N GLU A 108 8.27 -6.30 26.46
CA GLU A 108 7.01 -6.97 26.81
C GLU A 108 6.00 -6.95 25.65
N ASP A 109 5.91 -5.84 24.92
CA ASP A 109 5.05 -5.75 23.73
C ASP A 109 5.52 -6.72 22.64
N LEU A 110 6.84 -6.80 22.41
CA LEU A 110 7.43 -7.73 21.45
C LEU A 110 7.13 -9.18 21.80
N ARG A 111 7.33 -9.56 23.07
CA ARG A 111 6.98 -10.90 23.58
C ARG A 111 5.50 -11.18 23.45
N THR A 112 4.64 -10.24 23.87
CA THR A 112 3.18 -10.40 23.77
C THR A 112 2.73 -10.73 22.35
N VAL A 113 3.29 -10.07 21.33
CA VAL A 113 2.98 -10.36 19.92
C VAL A 113 3.43 -11.77 19.53
N MET A 114 4.66 -12.18 19.87
CA MET A 114 5.16 -13.51 19.53
C MET A 114 4.44 -14.62 20.31
N ASP A 115 4.21 -14.42 21.61
CA ASP A 115 3.54 -15.37 22.49
C ASP A 115 2.08 -15.58 22.06
N THR A 116 1.38 -14.52 21.64
CA THR A 116 0.01 -14.63 21.15
C THR A 116 -0.06 -15.19 19.74
N ASN A 117 0.66 -14.58 18.79
CA ASN A 117 0.48 -14.87 17.36
C ASN A 117 1.18 -16.16 16.92
N VAL A 118 2.24 -16.56 17.62
CA VAL A 118 3.10 -17.70 17.24
C VAL A 118 2.96 -18.83 18.25
N MET A 119 3.36 -18.62 19.50
CA MET A 119 3.38 -19.71 20.49
C MET A 119 1.97 -20.17 20.85
N GLY A 120 1.03 -19.25 21.06
CA GLY A 120 -0.38 -19.57 21.34
C GLY A 120 -1.01 -20.38 20.21
N LEU A 121 -0.73 -20.04 18.95
CA LEU A 121 -1.16 -20.79 17.77
C LEU A 121 -0.59 -22.21 17.78
N VAL A 122 0.71 -22.37 18.01
CA VAL A 122 1.38 -23.69 18.04
C VAL A 122 0.80 -24.56 19.14
N LEU A 123 0.68 -24.02 20.35
CA LEU A 123 0.19 -24.76 21.52
C LEU A 123 -1.29 -25.15 21.38
N CYS A 124 -2.15 -24.24 20.89
CA CYS A 124 -3.54 -24.58 20.60
C CYS A 124 -3.65 -25.65 19.51
N SER A 125 -2.84 -25.57 18.45
CA SER A 125 -2.79 -26.57 17.38
C SER A 125 -2.37 -27.94 17.91
N ARG A 126 -1.38 -27.99 18.81
CA ARG A 126 -0.94 -29.21 19.47
C ARG A 126 -2.09 -29.85 20.26
N GLU A 127 -2.76 -29.11 21.14
CA GLU A 127 -3.84 -29.67 21.96
C GLU A 127 -5.06 -30.10 21.12
N ALA A 128 -5.41 -29.33 20.10
CA ALA A 128 -6.47 -29.70 19.16
C ALA A 128 -6.13 -31.00 18.43
N PHE A 129 -4.93 -31.09 17.86
CA PHE A 129 -4.49 -32.30 17.17
C PHE A 129 -4.46 -33.52 18.10
N GLN A 130 -3.99 -33.37 19.35
CA GLN A 130 -4.00 -34.45 20.32
C GLN A 130 -5.43 -34.94 20.63
N SER A 131 -6.41 -34.02 20.72
CA SER A 131 -7.83 -34.39 20.85
C SER A 131 -8.34 -35.12 19.59
N MET A 132 -8.03 -34.62 18.39
CA MET A 132 -8.43 -35.23 17.12
C MET A 132 -7.85 -36.64 16.95
N LYS A 133 -6.55 -36.80 17.22
CA LYS A 133 -5.81 -38.06 17.10
C LYS A 133 -6.35 -39.11 18.05
N ARG A 134 -6.59 -38.77 19.33
CA ARG A 134 -7.17 -39.69 20.32
C ARG A 134 -8.54 -40.21 19.90
N ARG A 135 -9.35 -39.38 19.26
CA ARG A 135 -10.71 -39.71 18.82
C ARG A 135 -10.79 -40.23 17.39
N GLN A 136 -9.66 -40.28 16.68
CA GLN A 136 -9.53 -40.73 15.29
C GLN A 136 -10.51 -40.03 14.34
N VAL A 137 -10.60 -38.69 14.44
CA VAL A 137 -11.48 -37.89 13.57
C VAL A 137 -10.71 -37.19 12.45
N ASP A 138 -11.41 -36.98 11.34
CA ASP A 138 -10.94 -36.18 10.22
C ASP A 138 -11.16 -34.69 10.55
N GLY A 139 -10.22 -34.11 11.29
CA GLY A 139 -10.31 -32.73 11.79
C GLY A 139 -9.79 -31.66 10.82
N HIS A 140 -9.93 -30.39 11.20
CA HIS A 140 -9.40 -29.26 10.42
C HIS A 140 -8.86 -28.15 11.32
N ILE A 141 -7.59 -27.77 11.14
CA ILE A 141 -6.97 -26.60 11.77
C ILE A 141 -6.92 -25.45 10.76
N VAL A 142 -7.45 -24.29 11.13
CA VAL A 142 -7.42 -23.07 10.33
C VAL A 142 -6.63 -22.00 11.07
N ASN A 143 -5.56 -21.52 10.45
CA ASN A 143 -4.69 -20.47 10.98
C ASN A 143 -5.02 -19.14 10.31
N VAL A 144 -5.47 -18.15 11.07
CA VAL A 144 -5.68 -16.79 10.55
C VAL A 144 -4.34 -16.06 10.53
N ASN A 145 -3.73 -16.04 9.36
CA ASN A 145 -2.46 -15.39 9.05
C ASN A 145 -2.68 -13.92 8.66
N SER A 146 -2.00 -13.44 7.61
CA SER A 146 -2.10 -12.09 7.04
C SER A 146 -1.32 -12.06 5.73
N ILE A 147 -1.66 -11.16 4.81
CA ILE A 147 -0.78 -10.83 3.68
C ILE A 147 0.65 -10.44 4.13
N LEU A 148 0.80 -9.92 5.36
CA LEU A 148 2.07 -9.56 5.95
C LEU A 148 2.91 -10.77 6.41
N GLY A 149 2.34 -11.98 6.32
CA GLY A 149 3.08 -13.23 6.44
C GLY A 149 3.71 -13.71 5.13
N HIS A 150 3.46 -13.00 4.02
CA HIS A 150 3.90 -13.38 2.67
C HIS A 150 4.75 -12.31 2.00
N LYS A 151 4.51 -11.05 2.35
CA LYS A 151 5.29 -9.90 1.87
C LYS A 151 5.60 -8.93 3.00
N TYR A 152 6.79 -8.35 2.93
CA TYR A 152 7.12 -7.20 3.77
C TYR A 152 6.43 -5.95 3.21
N VAL A 153 5.90 -5.14 4.12
CA VAL A 153 5.26 -3.87 3.81
C VAL A 153 5.81 -2.83 4.77
N ALA A 154 6.35 -1.75 4.21
CA ALA A 154 6.89 -0.65 4.99
C ALA A 154 5.75 0.21 5.57
N PHE A 155 5.07 -0.30 6.60
CA PHE A 155 4.08 0.47 7.34
C PHE A 155 4.64 0.90 8.71
N PRO A 156 4.54 2.19 9.07
CA PRO A 156 5.03 2.67 10.36
C PRO A 156 4.43 1.89 11.51
N ASN A 157 5.27 1.58 12.51
CA ASN A 157 4.85 0.98 13.77
C ASN A 157 4.16 -0.40 13.68
N LEU A 158 4.30 -1.18 12.60
CA LEU A 158 3.89 -2.60 12.63
C LEU A 158 4.81 -3.49 13.48
N ASN A 159 5.97 -2.98 13.88
CA ASN A 159 6.88 -3.64 14.80
C ASN A 159 7.20 -5.09 14.39
N ILE A 160 7.16 -6.04 15.34
CA ILE A 160 7.41 -7.48 15.12
C ILE A 160 6.20 -8.23 14.52
N TYR A 161 5.06 -7.56 14.27
CA TYR A 161 3.85 -8.22 13.77
C TYR A 161 4.09 -8.96 12.44
N GLY A 162 4.73 -8.29 11.46
CA GLY A 162 5.04 -8.93 10.17
C GLY A 162 5.89 -10.18 10.34
N ALA A 163 6.95 -10.10 11.15
CA ALA A 163 7.79 -11.26 11.46
C ALA A 163 6.99 -12.41 12.11
N SER A 164 6.06 -12.09 13.04
CA SER A 164 5.18 -13.09 13.64
C SER A 164 4.29 -13.79 12.61
N LYS A 165 3.79 -13.07 11.60
CA LYS A 165 2.94 -13.63 10.53
C LYS A 165 3.75 -14.45 9.51
N TYR A 166 4.98 -14.05 9.21
CA TYR A 166 5.90 -14.91 8.46
C TYR A 166 6.18 -16.23 9.19
N ALA A 167 6.32 -16.17 10.53
CA ALA A 167 6.43 -17.39 11.33
C ALA A 167 5.16 -18.25 11.23
N VAL A 168 3.96 -17.66 11.24
CA VAL A 168 2.69 -18.40 11.03
C VAL A 168 2.66 -19.09 9.66
N THR A 169 3.14 -18.46 8.59
CA THR A 169 3.27 -19.09 7.26
C THR A 169 4.13 -20.34 7.35
N ALA A 170 5.36 -20.22 7.87
CA ALA A 170 6.29 -21.35 7.99
C ALA A 170 5.75 -22.45 8.91
N ILE A 171 5.15 -22.09 10.05
CA ILE A 171 4.55 -23.03 11.00
C ILE A 171 3.38 -23.77 10.38
N THR A 172 2.56 -23.12 9.56
CA THR A 172 1.43 -23.77 8.90
C THR A 172 1.91 -24.87 7.93
N GLU A 173 2.98 -24.62 7.18
CA GLU A 173 3.63 -25.65 6.35
C GLU A 173 4.25 -26.77 7.19
N THR A 174 4.91 -26.43 8.31
CA THR A 174 5.47 -27.43 9.23
C THR A 174 4.37 -28.31 9.81
N LEU A 175 3.29 -27.72 10.34
CA LEU A 175 2.14 -28.46 10.85
C LEU A 175 1.57 -29.39 9.77
N ARG A 176 1.45 -28.93 8.53
CA ARG A 176 0.97 -29.77 7.43
C ARG A 176 1.84 -31.01 7.22
N ASN A 177 3.16 -30.84 7.25
CA ASN A 177 4.10 -31.94 7.13
C ASN A 177 4.00 -32.89 8.33
N ASP A 178 3.90 -32.37 9.54
CA ASP A 178 3.78 -33.17 10.76
C ASP A 178 2.48 -33.98 10.78
N LEU A 179 1.34 -33.36 10.45
CA LEU A 179 0.03 -34.02 10.37
C LEU A 179 0.01 -35.17 9.34
N ARG A 180 0.71 -34.97 8.20
CA ARG A 180 0.89 -36.01 7.17
C ARG A 180 1.76 -37.17 7.68
N ASN A 181 2.85 -36.86 8.39
CA ASN A 181 3.76 -37.87 8.94
C ASN A 181 3.08 -38.72 10.03
N GLU A 182 2.09 -38.13 10.74
CA GLU A 182 1.25 -38.83 11.70
C GLU A 182 0.18 -39.75 11.04
N GLY A 183 0.09 -39.76 9.71
CA GLY A 183 -0.83 -40.63 8.98
C GLY A 183 -2.31 -40.31 9.19
N THR A 184 -2.63 -39.09 9.64
CA THR A 184 -4.00 -38.64 9.89
C THR A 184 -4.60 -37.96 8.66
N LYS A 185 -5.92 -37.78 8.65
CA LYS A 185 -6.64 -36.98 7.65
C LYS A 185 -6.95 -35.56 8.14
N VAL A 186 -6.25 -35.11 9.18
CA VAL A 186 -6.43 -33.75 9.70
C VAL A 186 -5.89 -32.75 8.67
N LYS A 187 -6.73 -31.82 8.23
CA LYS A 187 -6.36 -30.76 7.29
C LYS A 187 -5.78 -29.55 8.04
N VAL A 188 -4.92 -28.79 7.36
CA VAL A 188 -4.49 -27.46 7.82
C VAL A 188 -4.53 -26.41 6.71
N THR A 189 -5.16 -25.27 6.99
CA THR A 189 -5.35 -24.14 6.06
C THR A 189 -4.87 -22.83 6.69
N SER A 190 -4.14 -22.04 5.91
CA SER A 190 -3.83 -20.63 6.22
C SER A 190 -4.84 -19.72 5.52
N ILE A 191 -5.43 -18.78 6.26
CA ILE A 191 -6.24 -17.69 5.71
C ILE A 191 -5.47 -16.39 5.91
N SER A 192 -5.20 -15.64 4.86
CA SER A 192 -4.33 -14.47 4.85
C SER A 192 -5.07 -13.19 4.43
N PRO A 193 -5.76 -12.54 5.37
CA PRO A 193 -6.43 -11.27 5.11
C PRO A 193 -5.47 -10.11 4.82
N GLY A 194 -5.94 -9.17 4.00
CA GLY A 194 -5.54 -7.77 4.00
C GLY A 194 -6.07 -7.02 5.22
N ILE A 195 -6.30 -5.70 5.12
CA ILE A 195 -6.91 -4.96 6.23
C ILE A 195 -8.35 -5.39 6.41
N VAL A 196 -8.71 -5.72 7.66
CA VAL A 196 -10.08 -6.06 8.06
C VAL A 196 -10.55 -5.07 9.12
N ARG A 197 -11.76 -4.52 8.94
CA ARG A 197 -12.38 -3.56 9.85
C ARG A 197 -12.70 -4.22 11.20
N THR A 198 -11.76 -4.11 12.14
CA THR A 198 -11.85 -4.71 13.48
C THR A 198 -11.16 -3.82 14.51
N GLU A 199 -11.30 -4.15 15.79
CA GLU A 199 -10.59 -3.49 16.90
C GLU A 199 -9.04 -3.56 16.79
N MET A 200 -8.49 -4.39 15.89
CA MET A 200 -7.05 -4.44 15.64
C MET A 200 -6.55 -3.24 14.82
N VAL A 201 -7.43 -2.61 14.04
CA VAL A 201 -7.11 -1.41 13.26
C VAL A 201 -7.37 -0.20 14.15
N PRO A 202 -6.36 0.64 14.41
CA PRO A 202 -6.51 1.80 15.28
C PRO A 202 -7.30 2.88 14.53
N GLU A 203 -8.02 3.70 15.29
CA GLU A 203 -8.69 4.87 14.72
C GLU A 203 -7.66 5.88 14.20
N GLY A 204 -7.93 6.51 13.05
CA GLY A 204 -7.09 7.57 12.51
C GLY A 204 -7.42 7.91 11.06
N LYS A 205 -7.14 9.16 10.67
CA LYS A 205 -7.43 9.70 9.32
C LYS A 205 -6.86 8.85 8.17
N GLN A 206 -5.73 8.19 8.42
CA GLN A 206 -5.08 7.30 7.44
C GLN A 206 -5.94 6.09 7.04
N PHE A 207 -6.94 5.73 7.86
CA PHE A 207 -7.82 4.58 7.65
C PHE A 207 -9.24 4.98 7.22
N GLU A 208 -9.61 6.27 7.25
CA GLU A 208 -10.97 6.75 6.94
C GLU A 208 -11.37 6.46 5.49
N SER A 209 -10.45 6.62 4.55
CA SER A 209 -10.68 6.39 3.12
C SER A 209 -10.09 5.08 2.61
N THR A 210 -9.54 4.24 3.49
CA THR A 210 -8.92 2.96 3.09
C THR A 210 -10.00 1.89 2.93
N PRO A 211 -10.16 1.29 1.73
CA PRO A 211 -10.92 0.06 1.56
C PRO A 211 -10.48 -1.02 2.55
N MET A 212 -11.44 -1.63 3.25
CA MET A 212 -11.21 -2.71 4.20
C MET A 212 -12.19 -3.84 3.93
N LEU A 213 -11.76 -5.06 4.25
CA LEU A 213 -12.64 -6.20 4.34
C LEU A 213 -13.47 -6.09 5.62
N GLU A 214 -14.64 -6.70 5.62
CA GLU A 214 -15.41 -6.94 6.82
C GLU A 214 -15.07 -8.31 7.41
N ALA A 215 -15.35 -8.50 8.70
CA ALA A 215 -15.06 -9.76 9.37
C ALA A 215 -15.78 -10.96 8.70
N ASP A 216 -16.98 -10.72 8.17
CA ASP A 216 -17.77 -11.72 7.42
C ASP A 216 -17.05 -12.22 6.17
N ASP A 217 -16.25 -11.38 5.49
CA ASP A 217 -15.51 -11.80 4.29
C ASP A 217 -14.48 -12.89 4.63
N ILE A 218 -13.79 -12.73 5.76
CA ILE A 218 -12.79 -13.70 6.23
C ILE A 218 -13.47 -14.97 6.74
N VAL A 219 -14.61 -14.82 7.41
CA VAL A 219 -15.41 -15.97 7.85
C VAL A 219 -15.99 -16.75 6.66
N GLY A 220 -16.34 -16.07 5.57
CA GLY A 220 -16.69 -16.70 4.30
C GLY A 220 -15.57 -17.61 3.77
N ALA A 221 -14.32 -17.13 3.78
CA ALA A 221 -13.15 -17.93 3.41
C ALA A 221 -12.93 -19.13 4.35
N ILE A 222 -13.12 -18.94 5.67
CA ILE A 222 -13.05 -20.03 6.65
C ILE A 222 -14.11 -21.10 6.35
N LEU A 223 -15.37 -20.70 6.15
CA LEU A 223 -16.47 -21.62 5.86
C LEU A 223 -16.29 -22.32 4.51
N TYR A 224 -15.72 -21.64 3.52
CA TYR A 224 -15.33 -22.25 2.24
C TYR A 224 -14.30 -23.36 2.46
N ALA A 225 -13.21 -23.08 3.18
CA ALA A 225 -12.16 -24.06 3.46
C ALA A 225 -12.69 -25.27 4.26
N LEU A 226 -13.53 -25.03 5.26
CA LEU A 226 -14.20 -26.09 6.03
C LEU A 226 -15.22 -26.87 5.18
N GLY A 227 -15.84 -26.21 4.20
CA GLY A 227 -16.85 -26.78 3.31
C GLY A 227 -16.29 -27.72 2.26
N THR A 228 -14.98 -27.72 2.00
CA THR A 228 -14.38 -28.57 0.98
C THR A 228 -14.50 -30.07 1.32
N PRO A 229 -14.60 -30.96 0.32
CA PRO A 229 -14.60 -32.40 0.55
C PRO A 229 -13.36 -32.87 1.33
N PRO A 230 -13.42 -34.03 2.04
CA PRO A 230 -12.30 -34.53 2.84
C PRO A 230 -10.98 -34.74 2.07
N HIS A 231 -11.04 -34.98 0.76
CA HIS A 231 -9.86 -35.16 -0.08
C HIS A 231 -9.28 -33.85 -0.64
N VAL A 232 -9.89 -32.69 -0.33
CA VAL A 232 -9.45 -31.37 -0.80
C VAL A 232 -8.90 -30.58 0.37
N GLN A 233 -7.60 -30.27 0.30
CA GLN A 233 -6.93 -29.37 1.24
C GLN A 233 -6.68 -28.01 0.61
N VAL A 234 -7.38 -26.98 1.10
CA VAL A 234 -7.02 -25.60 0.80
C VAL A 234 -5.77 -25.27 1.60
N HIS A 235 -4.65 -25.01 0.93
CA HIS A 235 -3.39 -24.71 1.61
C HIS A 235 -3.37 -23.28 2.16
N GLU A 236 -3.76 -22.34 1.32
CA GLU A 236 -3.71 -20.90 1.54
C GLU A 236 -4.91 -20.26 0.82
N ASP A 237 -5.54 -19.28 1.47
CA ASP A 237 -6.49 -18.37 0.85
C ASP A 237 -6.10 -16.95 1.24
N ALA A 238 -6.06 -16.02 0.27
CA ALA A 238 -5.72 -14.62 0.51
C ALA A 238 -6.84 -13.73 0.01
N ALA A 239 -7.41 -12.94 0.92
CA ALA A 239 -8.46 -11.98 0.62
C ALA A 239 -7.92 -10.57 0.88
N VAL A 240 -8.07 -9.67 -0.10
CA VAL A 240 -7.72 -8.25 0.06
C VAL A 240 -8.87 -7.37 -0.45
N PRO A 241 -9.05 -6.15 0.10
CA PRO A 241 -10.06 -5.22 -0.37
C PRO A 241 -9.90 -4.90 -1.86
N LEU A 242 -11.01 -4.82 -2.59
CA LEU A 242 -11.01 -4.32 -3.95
C LEU A 242 -10.76 -2.80 -3.96
N LEU A 243 -9.88 -2.33 -4.83
CA LEU A 243 -9.66 -0.89 -5.02
C LEU A 243 -10.87 -0.26 -5.72
N PRO A 244 -11.31 0.94 -5.32
CA PRO A 244 -12.33 1.66 -6.06
C PRO A 244 -11.82 1.93 -7.49
N GLN A 245 -12.62 1.57 -8.50
CA GLN A 245 -12.36 1.98 -9.87
C GLN A 245 -12.41 3.51 -9.93
N ALA A 246 -11.42 4.14 -10.56
CA ALA A 246 -11.52 5.54 -10.92
C ALA A 246 -12.80 5.72 -11.75
N ALA A 247 -13.68 6.63 -11.33
CA ALA A 247 -14.87 6.95 -12.11
C ALA A 247 -14.42 7.37 -13.53
N PRO A 248 -15.06 6.88 -14.60
CA PRO A 248 -14.77 7.39 -15.94
C PRO A 248 -14.99 8.91 -15.93
N PRO A 249 -14.17 9.70 -16.65
CA PRO A 249 -14.31 11.14 -16.67
C PRO A 249 -15.74 11.50 -17.06
N ALA A 250 -16.40 12.29 -16.21
CA ALA A 250 -17.68 12.88 -16.54
C ALA A 250 -17.45 13.79 -17.76
N TYR A 251 -17.91 13.35 -18.93
CA TYR A 251 -17.92 14.21 -20.11
C TYR A 251 -18.68 15.49 -19.74
N PRO A 252 -18.09 16.68 -19.87
CA PRO A 252 -18.84 17.90 -19.68
C PRO A 252 -20.01 17.88 -20.66
N ALA A 253 -21.22 18.02 -20.12
CA ALA A 253 -22.41 18.16 -20.94
C ALA A 253 -22.16 19.31 -21.93
N ALA A 254 -22.39 19.04 -23.22
CA ALA A 254 -22.20 20.02 -24.28
C ALA A 254 -22.89 21.34 -23.89
N PRO A 255 -22.23 22.51 -24.10
CA PRO A 255 -22.81 23.78 -23.70
C PRO A 255 -24.16 23.96 -24.40
N MET A 256 -25.22 24.04 -23.59
CA MET A 256 -26.54 24.42 -24.07
C MET A 256 -26.45 25.82 -24.64
N VAL A 257 -26.66 25.94 -25.96
CA VAL A 257 -26.76 27.21 -26.66
C VAL A 257 -27.98 27.95 -26.13
N MET A 258 -27.76 28.97 -25.30
CA MET A 258 -28.80 29.91 -24.87
C MET A 258 -29.27 30.72 -26.09
N GLY A 259 -30.53 30.54 -26.48
CA GLY A 259 -31.21 31.40 -27.46
C GLY A 259 -31.43 32.83 -26.94
N PRO A 260 -31.74 33.79 -27.81
CA PRO A 260 -31.73 35.22 -27.48
C PRO A 260 -32.89 35.63 -26.55
N PRO A 261 -32.73 36.72 -25.78
CA PRO A 261 -33.56 37.01 -24.61
C PRO A 261 -34.87 37.73 -25.02
N GLY A 262 -36.01 37.13 -24.65
CA GLY A 262 -37.33 37.73 -24.77
C GLY A 262 -38.01 37.89 -23.42
N TYR A 263 -38.19 39.15 -23.01
CA TYR A 263 -39.21 39.72 -22.11
C TYR A 263 -39.68 38.91 -20.88
N MET A 264 -39.38 39.44 -19.69
CA MET A 264 -40.30 39.35 -18.54
C MET A 264 -40.44 40.72 -17.85
N PRO A 265 -41.66 41.09 -17.38
CA PRO A 265 -41.93 42.38 -16.78
C PRO A 265 -41.65 42.39 -15.26
N VAL A 266 -41.25 43.55 -14.78
CA VAL A 266 -41.07 43.91 -13.36
C VAL A 266 -42.44 44.07 -12.67
N PRO A 267 -42.53 43.81 -11.36
CA PRO A 267 -43.05 44.89 -10.51
C PRO A 267 -42.25 45.12 -9.22
N GLN A 268 -42.24 46.40 -8.85
CA GLN A 268 -41.57 47.05 -7.75
C GLN A 268 -42.18 46.75 -6.37
N ASN A 269 -41.31 46.71 -5.36
CA ASN A 269 -41.39 47.34 -4.02
C ASN A 269 -40.34 46.62 -3.15
N GLY A 270 -39.25 47.18 -2.63
CA GLY A 270 -38.91 48.55 -2.27
C GLY A 270 -38.48 48.50 -0.80
N MET A 271 -37.16 48.56 -0.52
CA MET A 271 -36.50 49.11 0.68
C MET A 271 -34.96 48.94 0.58
N PRO A 272 -34.14 49.97 0.86
CA PRO A 272 -32.69 49.92 0.70
C PRO A 272 -31.95 49.42 1.96
N ILE A 273 -30.97 48.53 1.78
CA ILE A 273 -30.03 48.12 2.85
C ILE A 273 -28.87 49.13 2.89
N MET A 274 -28.70 49.76 4.06
CA MET A 274 -27.56 50.61 4.40
C MET A 274 -26.27 49.78 4.51
N THR A 275 -25.21 50.23 3.86
CA THR A 275 -23.84 49.76 4.07
C THR A 275 -23.30 50.27 5.42
N GLN A 276 -22.71 49.38 6.24
CA GLN A 276 -21.79 49.76 7.31
C GLN A 276 -20.35 49.30 7.00
N PRO A 277 -19.32 50.11 7.29
CA PRO A 277 -17.93 49.76 7.03
C PRO A 277 -17.20 49.19 8.26
N GLY A 278 -16.36 48.18 8.01
CA GLY A 278 -15.06 47.98 8.66
C GLY A 278 -15.02 47.51 10.12
N MET A 279 -14.56 46.28 10.33
CA MET A 279 -13.78 45.91 11.52
C MET A 279 -12.46 45.26 11.11
N PRO A 280 -11.32 45.61 11.72
CA PRO A 280 -10.01 45.07 11.37
C PRO A 280 -9.82 43.67 11.97
N MET A 281 -9.45 42.70 11.12
CA MET A 281 -9.02 41.37 11.54
C MET A 281 -7.63 41.45 12.20
N GLN A 282 -7.53 40.93 13.43
CA GLN A 282 -6.25 40.63 14.08
C GLN A 282 -5.60 39.39 13.44
N PRO A 283 -4.27 39.25 13.48
CA PRO A 283 -3.57 38.15 12.82
C PRO A 283 -3.70 36.86 13.64
N VAL A 284 -4.29 35.82 13.04
CA VAL A 284 -4.25 34.46 13.57
C VAL A 284 -2.89 33.85 13.22
N LEU A 285 -2.08 33.60 14.24
CA LEU A 285 -0.85 32.81 14.13
C LEU A 285 -1.20 31.34 13.83
N GLY A 286 -0.53 30.77 12.82
CA GLY A 286 -0.27 29.33 12.75
C GLY A 286 -1.35 28.48 12.09
N GLN A 287 -1.73 28.76 10.83
CA GLN A 287 -2.26 27.72 9.95
C GLN A 287 -1.12 27.17 9.10
N GLN A 288 -0.82 25.87 9.26
CA GLN A 288 -0.06 25.11 8.28
C GLN A 288 -0.74 25.29 6.91
N GLN A 289 -0.03 25.94 5.98
CA GLN A 289 -0.52 26.20 4.63
C GLN A 289 -0.84 24.88 3.94
N VAL A 290 -2.12 24.68 3.61
CA VAL A 290 -2.54 23.65 2.67
C VAL A 290 -1.88 23.97 1.33
N ALA A 291 -1.04 23.08 0.82
CA ALA A 291 -0.26 23.30 -0.41
C ALA A 291 -1.20 23.65 -1.59
N SER A 292 -1.19 24.92 -1.98
CA SER A 292 -2.02 25.45 -3.08
C SER A 292 -1.36 25.16 -4.44
N TRP A 293 -2.16 25.07 -5.50
CA TRP A 293 -1.65 24.98 -6.87
C TRP A 293 -0.99 26.30 -7.28
N MET A 294 0.11 26.21 -8.04
CA MET A 294 0.71 27.38 -8.67
C MET A 294 -0.30 27.99 -9.66
N PRO A 295 -0.53 29.31 -9.67
CA PRO A 295 -1.35 29.94 -10.69
C PRO A 295 -0.67 29.80 -12.06
N MET A 296 -1.40 29.33 -13.06
CA MET A 296 -0.87 29.13 -14.42
C MET A 296 -0.57 30.49 -15.07
N PRO A 297 0.68 30.75 -15.52
CA PRO A 297 0.99 31.96 -16.28
C PRO A 297 0.19 32.03 -17.59
N GLN A 298 -0.34 33.20 -17.93
CA GLN A 298 -1.16 33.39 -19.14
C GLN A 298 -0.43 34.22 -20.20
N GLY A 299 -0.77 33.97 -21.48
CA GLY A 299 -0.38 34.85 -22.59
C GLY A 299 1.08 34.71 -23.05
N ILE A 300 1.72 33.55 -22.84
CA ILE A 300 3.12 33.34 -23.22
C ILE A 300 3.21 32.91 -24.70
N PRO A 301 3.78 33.73 -25.59
CA PRO A 301 3.89 33.38 -27.00
C PRO A 301 4.82 32.18 -27.20
N ASN A 302 4.45 31.27 -28.13
CA ASN A 302 5.22 30.08 -28.51
C ASN A 302 5.47 29.04 -27.40
N CYS A 303 4.73 29.10 -26.29
CA CYS A 303 4.74 28.10 -25.23
C CYS A 303 3.72 26.98 -25.54
N PRO A 304 4.10 25.69 -25.51
CA PRO A 304 3.12 24.60 -25.62
C PRO A 304 2.13 24.62 -24.45
N PRO A 305 0.84 24.31 -24.69
CA PRO A 305 -0.17 24.30 -23.63
C PRO A 305 0.22 23.40 -22.46
N GLY A 306 0.05 23.91 -21.26
CA GLY A 306 0.38 23.26 -19.99
C GLY A 306 1.85 23.43 -19.57
N LEU A 307 2.77 23.85 -20.44
CA LEU A 307 4.17 24.10 -20.07
C LEU A 307 4.41 25.51 -19.52
N GLU A 308 3.38 26.34 -19.42
CA GLU A 308 3.47 27.71 -18.90
C GLU A 308 3.99 27.74 -17.47
N TYR A 309 3.72 26.72 -16.65
CA TYR A 309 4.30 26.66 -15.31
C TYR A 309 5.83 26.65 -15.33
N LEU A 310 6.45 26.03 -16.36
CA LEU A 310 7.90 25.93 -16.50
C LEU A 310 8.59 27.26 -16.81
N THR A 311 7.84 28.29 -17.23
CA THR A 311 8.43 29.62 -17.52
C THR A 311 8.77 30.40 -16.27
N ALA A 312 8.11 30.10 -15.15
CA ALA A 312 8.22 30.83 -13.89
C ALA A 312 8.88 30.01 -12.76
N VAL A 313 9.50 28.88 -13.11
CA VAL A 313 10.24 28.02 -12.18
C VAL A 313 11.64 27.75 -12.72
N ASP A 314 12.60 27.72 -11.81
CA ASP A 314 13.99 27.33 -12.01
C ASP A 314 14.36 26.06 -11.22
N GLN A 315 13.46 25.61 -10.35
CA GLN A 315 13.61 24.39 -9.56
C GLN A 315 12.27 23.67 -9.37
N LEU A 316 12.30 22.35 -9.50
CA LEU A 316 11.18 21.45 -9.25
C LEU A 316 11.55 20.38 -8.22
N LEU A 317 10.58 20.03 -7.39
CA LEU A 317 10.67 19.04 -6.31
C LEU A 317 9.63 17.96 -6.56
N VAL A 318 10.05 16.70 -6.62
CA VAL A 318 9.16 15.56 -6.89
C VAL A 318 9.00 14.74 -5.61
N HIS A 319 7.76 14.64 -5.15
CA HIS A 319 7.38 13.82 -4.00
C HIS A 319 6.60 12.61 -4.47
N GLN A 320 7.14 11.43 -4.24
CA GLN A 320 6.37 10.19 -4.39
C GLN A 320 5.30 10.11 -3.29
N GLU A 321 4.06 9.85 -3.69
CA GLU A 321 2.97 9.58 -2.76
C GLU A 321 2.96 8.09 -2.43
N VAL A 322 3.29 7.73 -1.19
CA VAL A 322 3.18 6.35 -0.72
C VAL A 322 1.71 6.07 -0.44
N GLU A 323 1.03 5.38 -1.36
CA GLU A 323 -0.32 4.91 -1.10
C GLU A 323 -0.25 3.77 -0.08
N LEU A 324 -0.73 4.03 1.14
CA LEU A 324 -0.91 3.00 2.17
C LEU A 324 -1.67 1.78 1.60
N LEU A 325 -2.55 2.02 0.63
CA LEU A 325 -3.31 1.03 -0.11
C LEU A 325 -2.48 0.03 -0.92
N GLU A 326 -1.38 0.41 -1.57
CA GLU A 326 -0.47 -0.55 -2.25
C GLU A 326 0.23 -1.44 -1.23
N ALA A 327 0.70 -0.80 -0.16
CA ALA A 327 1.28 -1.45 1.00
C ALA A 327 0.33 -2.54 1.55
N PHE A 328 -0.97 -2.25 1.66
CA PHE A 328 -1.95 -3.14 2.26
C PHE A 328 -2.69 -4.09 1.32
N THR A 329 -2.64 -3.92 0.00
CA THR A 329 -3.35 -4.81 -0.93
C THR A 329 -2.42 -5.74 -1.68
N GLY A 330 -1.13 -5.40 -1.81
CA GLY A 330 -0.17 -6.23 -2.57
C GLY A 330 -0.39 -6.21 -4.07
N PHE A 331 -1.34 -5.39 -4.51
CA PHE A 331 -1.45 -4.93 -5.88
C PHE A 331 -0.59 -3.68 -5.99
N GLU A 332 0.49 -3.76 -6.76
CA GLU A 332 1.27 -2.58 -7.14
C GLU A 332 0.36 -1.67 -7.97
N THR A 333 -0.07 -0.54 -7.42
CA THR A 333 -0.73 0.51 -8.20
C THR A 333 0.33 1.28 -9.00
N ALA A 334 -0.13 2.18 -9.85
CA ALA A 334 0.72 3.09 -10.58
C ALA A 334 1.49 3.98 -9.57
N ASN A 335 2.81 4.12 -9.71
CA ASN A 335 3.54 5.11 -8.91
C ASN A 335 2.97 6.51 -9.18
N LYS A 336 2.63 7.25 -8.12
CA LYS A 336 2.10 8.63 -8.19
C LYS A 336 3.08 9.60 -7.55
N TYR A 337 3.27 10.76 -8.19
CA TYR A 337 4.18 11.78 -7.70
C TYR A 337 3.58 13.18 -7.80
N THR A 338 3.66 13.97 -6.74
CA THR A 338 3.35 15.40 -6.79
C THR A 338 4.63 16.18 -7.14
N VAL A 339 4.58 17.00 -8.19
CA VAL A 339 5.66 17.91 -8.59
C VAL A 339 5.38 19.32 -8.04
N LYS A 340 6.32 19.90 -7.31
CA LYS A 340 6.17 21.20 -6.63
C LYS A 340 7.29 22.17 -7.01
N ASN A 341 7.04 23.46 -6.82
CA ASN A 341 8.07 24.49 -6.86
C ASN A 341 8.72 24.69 -5.47
N THR A 342 9.70 25.57 -5.37
CA THR A 342 10.42 25.90 -4.13
C THR A 342 9.55 26.55 -3.04
N PHE A 343 8.38 27.09 -3.41
CA PHE A 343 7.38 27.61 -2.47
C PHE A 343 6.43 26.53 -1.95
N GLY A 344 6.64 25.26 -2.31
CA GLY A 344 5.78 24.14 -1.94
C GLY A 344 4.45 24.09 -2.68
N GLN A 345 4.25 24.93 -3.69
CA GLN A 345 3.03 24.93 -4.51
C GLN A 345 3.06 23.80 -5.52
N LYS A 346 1.91 23.17 -5.77
CA LYS A 346 1.79 22.11 -6.77
C LYS A 346 1.90 22.70 -8.17
N VAL A 347 2.82 22.14 -8.97
CA VAL A 347 3.07 22.52 -10.37
C VAL A 347 2.41 21.49 -11.29
N TYR A 348 2.70 20.20 -11.06
CA TYR A 348 2.12 19.08 -11.82
C TYR A 348 1.80 17.89 -10.92
N TRP A 349 0.99 16.98 -11.44
CA TRP A 349 0.84 15.63 -10.92
C TRP A 349 1.41 14.63 -11.93
N ALA A 350 2.24 13.67 -11.50
CA ALA A 350 2.75 12.61 -12.36
C ALA A 350 2.18 11.26 -11.94
N VAL A 351 1.76 10.46 -12.93
CA VAL A 351 1.22 9.10 -12.72
C VAL A 351 1.88 8.16 -13.71
N GLU A 352 2.41 7.05 -13.21
CA GLU A 352 2.98 5.99 -14.02
C GLU A 352 1.87 5.09 -14.59
N ASP A 353 1.65 5.09 -15.92
CA ASP A 353 0.63 4.24 -16.53
C ASP A 353 1.28 2.91 -16.94
N THR A 354 1.22 1.87 -16.10
CA THR A 354 1.67 0.54 -16.55
C THR A 354 0.79 -0.58 -16.01
N SER A 355 0.26 -1.39 -16.93
CA SER A 355 -0.68 -2.47 -16.65
C SER A 355 -0.06 -3.68 -15.92
N CYS A 356 -0.90 -4.38 -15.15
CA CYS A 356 -0.59 -5.55 -14.32
C CYS A 356 0.15 -6.69 -15.06
N CYS A 357 -0.13 -6.92 -16.34
CA CYS A 357 0.48 -8.03 -17.09
C CYS A 357 1.96 -7.81 -17.48
N ASN A 358 2.46 -6.57 -17.49
CA ASN A 358 3.87 -6.29 -17.85
C ASN A 358 4.84 -6.28 -16.66
N ARG A 359 4.30 -6.25 -15.42
CA ARG A 359 5.09 -6.17 -14.18
C ARG A 359 5.59 -7.55 -13.72
N MET A 360 4.85 -8.62 -14.04
CA MET A 360 5.16 -9.98 -13.59
C MET A 360 6.15 -10.76 -14.49
N CYS A 361 6.36 -10.33 -15.74
CA CYS A 361 7.17 -11.07 -16.72
C CYS A 361 8.54 -10.46 -17.03
N CYS A 362 8.69 -9.13 -16.98
CA CYS A 362 9.87 -8.43 -17.54
C CYS A 362 10.75 -7.69 -16.52
N GLY A 363 10.29 -7.40 -15.30
CA GLY A 363 11.07 -6.65 -14.32
C GLY A 363 11.56 -5.28 -14.87
N PRO A 364 12.84 -4.90 -14.72
CA PRO A 364 13.37 -3.58 -15.12
C PRO A 364 13.45 -3.33 -16.64
N ASP A 365 13.12 -4.33 -17.44
CA ASP A 365 13.17 -4.28 -18.91
C ASP A 365 11.84 -3.80 -19.54
N ARG A 366 10.84 -3.41 -18.71
CA ARG A 366 9.50 -2.97 -19.14
C ARG A 366 9.52 -1.62 -19.87
N ALA A 367 8.54 -1.37 -20.74
CA ALA A 367 8.26 0.00 -21.19
C ALA A 367 7.95 0.89 -19.97
N PHE A 368 8.48 2.11 -19.98
CA PHE A 368 8.20 3.13 -18.97
C PHE A 368 7.30 4.18 -19.62
N GLU A 369 6.08 4.29 -19.10
CA GLU A 369 5.07 5.22 -19.58
C GLU A 369 4.57 6.04 -18.40
N MET A 370 4.71 7.37 -18.49
CA MET A 370 4.36 8.28 -17.42
C MET A 370 3.64 9.50 -17.97
N LYS A 371 2.53 9.84 -17.33
CA LYS A 371 1.66 10.97 -17.66
C LYS A 371 1.88 12.07 -16.65
N ILE A 372 2.14 13.28 -17.12
CA ILE A 372 2.21 14.49 -16.30
C ILE A 372 0.95 15.33 -16.56
N LEU A 373 0.23 15.63 -15.49
CA LEU A 373 -1.09 16.25 -15.47
C LEU A 373 -1.02 17.66 -14.86
N ASP A 374 -1.84 18.58 -15.38
CA ASP A 374 -2.06 19.91 -14.80
C ASP A 374 -3.08 19.88 -13.63
N ASN A 375 -3.44 21.06 -13.12
CA ASN A 375 -4.42 21.24 -12.04
C ASN A 375 -5.86 20.86 -12.44
N TYR A 376 -6.16 20.75 -13.73
CA TYR A 376 -7.44 20.32 -14.28
C TYR A 376 -7.44 18.84 -14.69
N GLN A 377 -6.37 18.10 -14.38
CA GLN A 377 -6.15 16.70 -14.76
C GLN A 377 -6.01 16.47 -16.28
N ASN A 378 -5.65 17.51 -17.04
CA ASN A 378 -5.29 17.33 -18.45
C ASN A 378 -3.86 16.82 -18.56
N GLU A 379 -3.62 15.87 -19.46
CA GLU A 379 -2.28 15.39 -19.77
C GLU A 379 -1.49 16.44 -20.56
N VAL A 380 -0.43 16.96 -19.93
CA VAL A 380 0.44 18.00 -20.47
C VAL A 380 1.70 17.39 -21.08
N LEU A 381 2.32 16.46 -20.37
CA LEU A 381 3.50 15.73 -20.86
C LEU A 381 3.25 14.24 -20.83
N HIS A 382 3.75 13.58 -21.85
CA HIS A 382 3.82 12.13 -21.93
C HIS A 382 5.27 11.69 -22.07
N LEU A 383 5.72 10.84 -21.16
CA LEU A 383 7.06 10.26 -21.13
C LEU A 383 6.97 8.80 -21.59
N HIS A 384 7.66 8.46 -22.68
CA HIS A 384 7.62 7.12 -23.27
C HIS A 384 9.02 6.52 -23.45
N ARG A 385 9.21 5.29 -22.97
CA ARG A 385 10.42 4.49 -23.12
C ARG A 385 10.06 3.09 -23.63
N ASP A 386 10.72 2.65 -24.70
CA ASP A 386 10.52 1.31 -25.26
C ASP A 386 11.03 0.15 -24.37
N LEU A 387 10.53 -1.07 -24.63
CA LEU A 387 10.90 -2.34 -23.99
C LEU A 387 12.36 -2.76 -24.30
N ARG A 388 13.03 -3.47 -23.36
CA ARG A 388 14.44 -3.88 -23.47
C ARG A 388 14.65 -5.41 -23.57
N CYS A 389 15.76 -5.82 -24.21
CA CYS A 389 16.28 -7.20 -24.23
C CYS A 389 17.26 -7.49 -23.07
N LYS A 390 17.14 -8.69 -22.45
CA LYS A 390 17.92 -9.14 -21.27
C LYS A 390 19.36 -9.60 -21.54
N SER A 391 19.76 -9.84 -22.79
CA SER A 391 21.06 -10.46 -23.12
C SER A 391 21.87 -9.60 -24.08
N CYS A 392 22.85 -8.85 -23.57
CA CYS A 392 23.86 -8.22 -24.43
C CYS A 392 25.16 -7.95 -23.65
N CYS A 393 26.27 -8.45 -24.18
CA CYS A 393 27.63 -8.27 -23.64
C CYS A 393 28.40 -7.08 -24.27
N PHE A 394 27.73 -6.18 -25.00
CA PHE A 394 28.30 -4.98 -25.67
C PHE A 394 27.29 -3.79 -25.57
N PRO A 395 27.58 -2.52 -25.95
CA PRO A 395 26.84 -1.31 -25.55
C PRO A 395 25.49 -1.11 -26.27
N CYS A 396 24.73 -2.19 -26.49
CA CYS A 396 23.43 -2.18 -27.17
C CYS A 396 22.24 -1.88 -26.24
N CYS A 397 22.50 -1.41 -25.02
CA CYS A 397 21.56 -1.36 -23.90
C CYS A 397 21.27 0.05 -23.34
N LEU A 398 21.69 1.08 -24.08
CA LEU A 398 21.58 2.47 -23.64
C LEU A 398 20.12 2.94 -23.64
N GLN A 399 19.74 3.68 -22.60
CA GLN A 399 18.36 4.15 -22.44
C GLN A 399 18.04 5.31 -23.37
N LYS A 400 16.81 5.31 -23.91
CA LYS A 400 16.23 6.44 -24.64
C LYS A 400 14.81 6.67 -24.14
N LEU A 401 14.53 7.89 -23.65
CA LEU A 401 13.19 8.33 -23.24
C LEU A 401 12.75 9.46 -24.17
N GLU A 402 11.53 9.38 -24.68
CA GLU A 402 10.89 10.43 -25.46
C GLU A 402 9.94 11.24 -24.58
N VAL A 403 9.99 12.56 -24.73
CA VAL A 403 9.14 13.51 -24.01
C VAL A 403 8.28 14.25 -25.02
N SER A 404 6.96 14.15 -24.89
CA SER A 404 6.02 14.79 -25.82
C SER A 404 5.10 15.80 -25.14
N ALA A 405 4.86 16.94 -25.80
CA ALA A 405 3.99 18.03 -25.37
C ALA A 405 3.40 18.79 -26.59
N PRO A 406 2.06 18.90 -26.71
CA PRO A 406 1.07 18.02 -26.06
C PRO A 406 1.35 16.54 -26.38
N PRO A 407 0.71 15.57 -25.69
CA PRO A 407 0.95 14.15 -25.90
C PRO A 407 0.91 13.75 -27.39
N GLY A 408 1.93 13.00 -27.82
CA GLY A 408 2.12 12.59 -29.22
C GLY A 408 2.98 13.52 -30.08
N ASN A 409 3.31 14.74 -29.60
CA ASN A 409 4.26 15.64 -30.26
C ASN A 409 5.60 15.69 -29.51
N VAL A 410 6.60 14.95 -29.98
CA VAL A 410 7.93 14.86 -29.32
C VAL A 410 8.63 16.23 -29.31
N ILE A 411 8.90 16.73 -28.11
CA ILE A 411 9.57 18.03 -27.89
C ILE A 411 11.05 17.87 -27.51
N GLY A 412 11.46 16.68 -27.07
CA GLY A 412 12.84 16.36 -26.74
C GLY A 412 13.02 14.90 -26.36
N THR A 413 14.28 14.48 -26.26
CA THR A 413 14.63 13.10 -25.90
C THR A 413 15.79 13.07 -24.90
N VAL A 414 15.75 12.10 -24.00
CA VAL A 414 16.84 11.81 -23.06
C VAL A 414 17.56 10.56 -23.54
N VAL A 415 18.85 10.66 -23.82
CA VAL A 415 19.66 9.55 -24.37
C VAL A 415 20.83 9.24 -23.46
N GLN A 416 20.90 8.03 -22.93
CA GLN A 416 22.06 7.57 -22.17
C GLN A 416 23.26 7.39 -23.10
N LYS A 417 24.42 7.89 -22.68
CA LYS A 417 25.71 7.63 -23.31
C LYS A 417 26.48 6.58 -22.54
N TRP A 418 27.12 5.67 -23.27
CA TRP A 418 28.08 4.76 -22.66
C TRP A 418 29.27 5.55 -22.12
N SER A 419 29.69 5.21 -20.91
CA SER A 419 30.83 5.80 -20.23
C SER A 419 31.38 4.78 -19.24
N LEU A 420 32.71 4.76 -19.07
CA LEU A 420 33.42 3.71 -18.36
C LEU A 420 33.16 3.70 -16.84
N CYS A 421 33.07 4.89 -16.22
CA CYS A 421 33.08 5.00 -14.75
C CYS A 421 31.93 5.84 -14.18
N ARG A 422 31.07 6.43 -15.02
CA ARG A 422 29.98 7.30 -14.57
C ARG A 422 28.79 7.26 -15.52
N PRO A 423 27.55 7.44 -15.05
CA PRO A 423 26.41 7.56 -15.94
C PRO A 423 26.38 8.94 -16.60
N VAL A 424 26.05 8.96 -17.90
CA VAL A 424 25.97 10.18 -18.71
C VAL A 424 24.69 10.16 -19.53
N PHE A 425 23.95 11.26 -19.54
CA PHE A 425 22.72 11.42 -20.32
C PHE A 425 22.77 12.71 -21.14
N ASP A 426 22.45 12.62 -22.42
CA ASP A 426 22.22 13.77 -23.28
C ASP A 426 20.75 14.17 -23.20
N ILE A 427 20.50 15.47 -23.01
CA ILE A 427 19.20 16.09 -23.21
C ILE A 427 19.20 16.66 -24.63
N ARG A 428 18.35 16.12 -25.49
CA ARG A 428 18.26 16.51 -26.90
C ARG A 428 16.95 17.23 -27.18
N ASP A 429 17.01 18.20 -28.06
CA ASP A 429 15.82 18.91 -28.55
C ASP A 429 15.04 18.07 -29.60
N ARG A 430 13.98 18.68 -30.15
CA ARG A 430 13.16 18.10 -31.23
C ARG A 430 13.94 17.76 -32.52
N ASN A 431 15.09 18.38 -32.74
CA ASN A 431 15.96 18.12 -33.90
C ASN A 431 17.03 17.06 -33.57
N ASN A 432 16.95 16.45 -32.38
CA ASN A 432 17.89 15.46 -31.88
C ASN A 432 19.30 16.05 -31.64
N GLU A 433 19.41 17.37 -31.44
CA GLU A 433 20.65 18.03 -31.06
C GLU A 433 20.81 18.05 -29.54
N THR A 434 21.97 17.64 -29.02
CA THR A 434 22.25 17.64 -27.57
C THR A 434 22.36 19.06 -27.05
N VAL A 435 21.39 19.53 -26.27
CA VAL A 435 21.39 20.87 -25.66
C VAL A 435 22.13 20.88 -24.32
N LEU A 436 21.90 19.86 -23.48
CA LEU A 436 22.52 19.71 -22.17
C LEU A 436 23.05 18.28 -21.98
N THR A 437 24.01 18.11 -21.08
CA THR A 437 24.55 16.81 -20.68
C THR A 437 24.49 16.65 -19.17
N ILE A 438 23.81 15.62 -18.70
CA ILE A 438 23.75 15.24 -17.29
C ILE A 438 24.85 14.21 -17.01
N ARG A 439 25.66 14.44 -15.97
CA ARG A 439 26.74 13.53 -15.53
C ARG A 439 26.54 13.16 -14.07
N GLY A 440 26.41 11.86 -13.80
CA GLY A 440 26.34 11.36 -12.43
C GLY A 440 27.72 11.09 -11.81
N PRO A 441 27.74 10.56 -10.58
CA PRO A 441 28.96 10.33 -9.81
C PRO A 441 29.86 9.24 -10.43
N VAL A 442 31.15 9.31 -10.12
CA VAL A 442 32.15 8.32 -10.54
C VAL A 442 32.12 7.13 -9.59
N CYS A 443 31.91 5.92 -10.11
CA CYS A 443 31.91 4.63 -9.40
C CYS A 443 30.92 4.52 -8.22
N GLN A 444 29.94 3.61 -8.34
CA GLN A 444 28.88 3.36 -7.34
C GLN A 444 29.34 2.58 -6.09
N CYS A 445 30.63 2.66 -5.74
CA CYS A 445 31.18 1.96 -4.57
C CYS A 445 31.02 2.82 -3.31
N GLY A 446 29.98 2.50 -2.54
CA GLY A 446 29.86 2.75 -1.10
C GLY A 446 30.04 4.20 -0.65
N LEU A 447 28.94 4.95 -0.52
CA LEU A 447 28.85 6.13 0.33
C LEU A 447 27.39 6.42 0.67
N CYS A 448 27.09 6.58 1.96
CA CYS A 448 25.86 7.16 2.47
C CYS A 448 25.95 8.68 2.32
N GLY A 449 25.10 9.28 1.47
CA GLY A 449 25.03 10.73 1.23
C GLY A 449 24.22 11.08 -0.02
N ASP A 450 23.85 12.36 -0.17
CA ASP A 450 23.08 12.89 -1.30
C ASP A 450 23.72 12.55 -2.65
N ILE A 451 22.93 11.97 -3.56
CA ILE A 451 23.40 11.61 -4.90
C ILE A 451 23.13 12.78 -5.83
N LYS A 452 24.20 13.28 -6.47
CA LYS A 452 24.17 14.46 -7.33
C LYS A 452 24.53 14.10 -8.77
N PHE A 453 23.69 14.54 -9.70
CA PHE A 453 23.91 14.49 -11.14
C PHE A 453 24.02 15.92 -11.64
N ALA A 454 25.21 16.36 -12.04
CA ALA A 454 25.44 17.73 -12.50
C ALA A 454 25.02 17.89 -13.97
N VAL A 455 24.42 19.02 -14.31
CA VAL A 455 23.89 19.36 -15.64
C VAL A 455 24.84 20.37 -16.29
N PHE A 456 25.36 20.03 -17.47
CA PHE A 456 26.33 20.82 -18.20
C PHE A 456 25.77 21.28 -19.56
N THR A 457 26.18 22.46 -19.99
CA THR A 457 26.00 22.96 -21.36
C THR A 457 27.03 22.35 -22.32
N LYS A 458 26.88 22.59 -23.63
CA LYS A 458 27.80 22.11 -24.67
C LYS A 458 29.25 22.55 -24.45
N ASP A 459 29.47 23.75 -23.91
CA ASP A 459 30.77 24.34 -23.58
C ASP A 459 31.37 23.81 -22.25
N GLY A 460 30.62 22.98 -21.51
CA GLY A 460 31.08 22.36 -20.27
C GLY A 460 30.83 23.18 -19.00
N THR A 461 30.05 24.26 -19.10
CA THR A 461 29.61 25.05 -17.94
C THR A 461 28.51 24.31 -17.19
N GLU A 462 28.63 24.21 -15.87
CA GLU A 462 27.58 23.62 -15.02
C GLU A 462 26.45 24.65 -14.83
N VAL A 463 25.22 24.24 -15.15
CA VAL A 463 24.03 25.13 -15.15
C VAL A 463 22.89 24.62 -14.26
N GLY A 464 23.06 23.44 -13.67
CA GLY A 464 22.04 22.83 -12.83
C GLY A 464 22.48 21.48 -12.28
N LYS A 465 21.60 20.86 -11.50
CA LYS A 465 21.81 19.53 -10.92
C LYS A 465 20.46 18.82 -10.72
N VAL A 466 20.54 17.50 -10.76
CA VAL A 466 19.51 16.57 -10.28
C VAL A 466 20.01 15.95 -8.99
N THR A 467 19.22 16.00 -7.93
CA THR A 467 19.61 15.52 -6.60
C THR A 467 18.57 14.59 -5.98
N LYS A 468 19.05 13.54 -5.31
CA LYS A 468 18.25 12.70 -4.40
C LYS A 468 18.77 12.85 -2.98
N GLN A 469 17.89 13.16 -2.04
CA GLN A 469 18.20 13.14 -0.61
C GLN A 469 17.86 11.79 0.01
N TRP A 470 18.73 11.28 0.88
CA TRP A 470 18.42 10.11 1.69
C TRP A 470 17.60 10.53 2.91
N SER A 471 16.38 10.01 3.04
CA SER A 471 15.45 10.33 4.13
C SER A 471 15.86 9.76 5.50
N GLY A 472 17.16 9.60 5.76
CA GLY A 472 17.67 8.93 6.96
C GLY A 472 19.06 9.42 7.33
N PHE A 473 19.11 10.58 8.01
CA PHE A 473 20.11 11.12 8.95
C PHE A 473 20.13 12.66 8.81
N VAL A 474 20.08 13.36 9.95
CA VAL A 474 19.95 14.81 10.09
C VAL A 474 21.13 15.56 9.44
N GLN A 475 20.89 16.59 8.59
CA GLN A 475 21.06 18.02 8.95
C GLN A 475 20.98 19.00 7.72
N GLU A 476 20.14 20.03 7.91
CA GLU A 476 20.04 21.41 7.38
C GLU A 476 20.77 21.85 6.08
N HIS A 477 19.99 22.02 5.01
CA HIS A 477 19.80 23.26 4.21
C HIS A 477 18.83 23.04 3.02
N PHE A 478 17.94 22.06 3.15
CA PHE A 478 16.75 21.85 2.35
C PHE A 478 15.68 21.41 3.35
N THR A 479 14.47 21.96 3.26
CA THR A 479 13.38 21.66 4.18
C THR A 479 12.91 20.20 4.04
N ASP A 480 13.39 19.33 4.93
CA ASP A 480 12.87 18.06 5.48
C ASP A 480 11.91 17.09 4.70
N ALA A 481 11.55 17.27 3.42
CA ALA A 481 10.54 16.38 2.80
C ALA A 481 10.58 16.14 1.28
N ASP A 482 11.57 16.63 0.53
CA ASP A 482 11.58 16.51 -0.94
C ASP A 482 12.40 15.29 -1.42
N ASN A 483 11.73 14.24 -1.89
CA ASN A 483 12.39 12.97 -2.23
C ASN A 483 13.34 13.09 -3.45
N PHE A 484 13.04 13.98 -4.40
CA PHE A 484 13.89 14.27 -5.57
C PHE A 484 13.79 15.75 -5.97
N GLY A 485 14.88 16.32 -6.49
CA GLY A 485 14.90 17.70 -6.96
C GLY A 485 15.69 17.88 -8.25
N ILE A 486 15.27 18.84 -9.06
CA ILE A 486 15.99 19.29 -10.26
C ILE A 486 16.01 20.81 -10.31
N ASN A 487 17.15 21.40 -10.66
CA ASN A 487 17.26 22.83 -10.96
C ASN A 487 17.90 23.06 -12.33
N PHE A 488 17.48 24.15 -12.97
CA PHE A 488 17.90 24.59 -14.29
C PHE A 488 17.80 26.13 -14.40
N PRO A 489 18.50 26.76 -15.37
CA PRO A 489 18.41 28.21 -15.56
C PRO A 489 16.97 28.68 -15.79
N MET A 490 16.61 29.83 -15.23
CA MET A 490 15.25 30.39 -15.34
C MET A 490 14.88 30.68 -16.80
N ASP A 491 15.83 31.12 -17.61
CA ASP A 491 15.69 31.48 -19.03
C ASP A 491 15.81 30.29 -20.00
N LEU A 492 16.00 29.07 -19.49
CA LEU A 492 16.08 27.87 -20.32
C LEU A 492 14.75 27.61 -21.04
N ASP A 493 14.82 27.20 -22.31
CA ASP A 493 13.62 26.87 -23.10
C ASP A 493 12.75 25.81 -22.37
N VAL A 494 11.45 26.08 -22.29
CA VAL A 494 10.49 25.24 -21.55
C VAL A 494 10.45 23.80 -22.02
N ARG A 495 10.73 23.52 -23.30
CA ARG A 495 10.78 22.17 -23.85
C ARG A 495 12.01 21.42 -23.32
N VAL A 496 13.13 22.12 -23.15
CA VAL A 496 14.34 21.57 -22.54
C VAL A 496 14.09 21.33 -21.05
N LYS A 497 13.44 22.27 -20.34
CA LYS A 497 13.02 22.08 -18.93
C LYS A 497 12.11 20.85 -18.77
N ALA A 498 11.13 20.68 -19.66
CA ALA A 498 10.25 19.50 -19.67
C ALA A 498 11.02 18.21 -19.94
N THR A 499 11.98 18.23 -20.87
CA THR A 499 12.83 17.07 -21.17
C THR A 499 13.73 16.73 -19.98
N MET A 500 14.22 17.74 -19.25
CA MET A 500 14.95 17.58 -18.00
C MET A 500 14.10 16.95 -16.89
N LEU A 501 12.81 17.32 -16.78
CA LEU A 501 11.87 16.64 -15.88
C LEU A 501 11.70 15.16 -16.26
N GLY A 502 11.64 14.83 -17.55
CA GLY A 502 11.65 13.44 -18.02
C GLY A 502 12.95 12.70 -17.62
N ALA A 503 14.09 13.38 -17.72
CA ALA A 503 15.38 12.82 -17.30
C ALA A 503 15.45 12.52 -15.80
N LEU A 504 14.81 13.35 -14.96
CA LEU A 504 14.69 13.12 -13.51
C LEU A 504 14.02 11.77 -13.23
N PHE A 505 12.85 11.51 -13.84
CA PHE A 505 12.13 10.24 -13.68
C PHE A 505 12.88 9.05 -14.27
N LEU A 506 13.56 9.21 -15.41
CA LEU A 506 14.40 8.15 -15.98
C LEU A 506 15.55 7.76 -15.05
N ILE A 507 16.25 8.76 -14.48
CA ILE A 507 17.33 8.54 -13.52
C ILE A 507 16.78 7.83 -12.28
N ASP A 508 15.61 8.24 -11.80
CA ASP A 508 14.97 7.62 -10.64
C ASP A 508 14.68 6.13 -10.87
N TYR A 509 13.95 5.85 -11.94
CA TYR A 509 13.64 4.51 -12.40
C TYR A 509 14.90 3.64 -12.55
N MET A 510 15.95 4.17 -13.17
CA MET A 510 17.16 3.40 -13.46
C MET A 510 18.00 3.08 -12.22
N TYR A 511 18.21 4.04 -11.33
CA TYR A 511 19.23 3.92 -10.28
C TYR A 511 18.67 3.63 -8.90
N PHE A 512 17.40 3.93 -8.66
CA PHE A 512 16.82 3.86 -7.33
C PHE A 512 15.76 2.77 -7.22
N GLU A 513 14.79 2.69 -8.13
CA GLU A 513 13.78 1.62 -8.07
C GLU A 513 14.36 0.21 -8.34
N THR A 514 15.37 0.08 -9.21
CA THR A 514 16.02 -1.22 -9.47
C THR A 514 17.05 -1.63 -8.39
N GLY A 515 17.57 -0.66 -7.63
CA GLY A 515 18.58 -0.87 -6.59
C GLY A 515 18.00 -1.44 -5.30
N ASP A 516 16.83 -0.95 -4.89
CA ASP A 516 16.13 -1.43 -3.69
C ASP A 516 15.64 -2.88 -3.85
N ASN A 517 15.25 -3.28 -5.07
CA ASN A 517 14.93 -4.68 -5.40
C ASN A 517 16.13 -5.64 -5.30
N LYS A 518 17.38 -5.15 -5.42
CA LYS A 518 18.59 -5.99 -5.25
C LYS A 518 19.04 -6.13 -3.80
N LYS A 519 18.72 -5.16 -2.92
CA LYS A 519 19.00 -5.26 -1.48
C LYS A 519 18.07 -6.23 -0.75
N ILE A 520 16.95 -6.61 -1.36
CA ILE A 520 16.00 -7.62 -0.85
C ILE A 520 16.45 -9.07 -1.17
N ARG A 521 17.51 -9.27 -1.97
CA ARG A 521 17.98 -10.60 -2.42
C ARG A 521 19.41 -10.97 -1.98
N ARG A 522 19.93 -10.42 -0.88
CA ARG A 522 21.15 -10.93 -0.25
C ARG A 522 20.95 -11.20 1.22
#